data_AF-A0A497ET20-F1
#
_entry.id   AF-A0A497ET20-F1
#
_cell.length_a   1.000
_cell.length_b   1.000
_cell.length_c   1.000
_cell.angle_alpha   90.00
_cell.angle_beta   90.00
_cell.angle_gamma   90.00
#
_symmetry.space_group_name_H-M   'P 1'
#
loop_
_entity.id
_entity.type
_entity.pdbx_description
1 polymer ?
#
loop_
_entity_poly.entity_id
_entity_poly.type
_entity_poly.pdbx_seq_one_letter_code
_entity_poly.pdbx_strand_id
1 'polypeptide(L)'
;SLVDAMGFDAIEFGNTAAWIFELLYRGLLKPEELGVGGVPRFDHNRFYGNCVEESRVNAEIMKKLTWSVGFGEGELAKVIGLGVRRAAKRLDELYPDRVKEARFEDYAVYVPMGADGSMTPAMYWGAGNYMPMPVVGKYLTEYGWVFAEPEDMAKRALDRAVKELYSDNTGMCRFHRGWGEKHLAKLVEEAYGVPFDYDSHNKEVLRKFVEYDNKAGYTPRFWESAKVVGLLASAAREFGFPAWFERVQKEGAEAAREYWQRFVRAFEELLSVKWKM
;
A
#
# COMPACT_ATOMS: atom_id res chain seq x y z
N SER A 1 -8.70 15.39 -12.45
CA SER A 1 -9.45 16.65 -12.31
C SER A 1 -10.44 16.61 -11.15
N LEU A 2 -11.41 15.68 -11.08
CA LEU A 2 -12.36 15.64 -9.95
C LEU A 2 -11.71 15.22 -8.62
N VAL A 3 -10.94 14.13 -8.62
CA VAL A 3 -10.22 13.66 -7.43
C VAL A 3 -9.26 14.73 -6.90
N ASP A 4 -8.50 15.37 -7.79
CA ASP A 4 -7.62 16.49 -7.45
C ASP A 4 -8.40 17.70 -6.90
N ALA A 5 -9.54 18.05 -7.53
CA ALA A 5 -10.38 19.17 -7.10
C ALA A 5 -11.02 18.94 -5.71
N MET A 6 -11.24 17.68 -5.34
CA MET A 6 -11.72 17.29 -4.01
C MET A 6 -10.59 17.20 -2.97
N GLY A 7 -9.32 17.40 -3.37
CA GLY A 7 -8.17 17.33 -2.49
C GLY A 7 -7.79 15.91 -2.05
N PHE A 8 -8.24 14.90 -2.78
CA PHE A 8 -7.88 13.51 -2.51
C PHE A 8 -6.50 13.15 -3.09
N ASP A 9 -5.77 12.29 -2.39
CA ASP A 9 -4.68 11.54 -3.01
C ASP A 9 -5.24 10.54 -4.01
N ALA A 10 -4.77 10.61 -5.26
CA ALA A 10 -5.34 9.82 -6.34
C ALA A 10 -5.07 8.32 -6.21
N ILE A 11 -3.96 7.94 -5.56
CA ILE A 11 -3.60 6.53 -5.31
C ILE A 11 -4.53 5.96 -4.24
N GLU A 12 -4.61 6.61 -3.08
CA GLU A 12 -5.45 6.20 -1.95
C GLU A 12 -6.93 6.17 -2.34
N PHE A 13 -7.42 7.21 -3.02
CA PHE A 13 -8.82 7.25 -3.44
C PHE A 13 -9.10 6.25 -4.57
N GLY A 14 -8.16 6.06 -5.51
CA GLY A 14 -8.28 5.03 -6.54
C GLY A 14 -8.38 3.62 -5.96
N ASN A 15 -7.57 3.32 -4.95
CA ASN A 15 -7.62 2.05 -4.21
C ASN A 15 -8.93 1.89 -3.42
N THR A 16 -9.36 2.94 -2.72
CA THR A 16 -10.65 2.95 -2.02
C THR A 16 -11.81 2.70 -2.98
N ALA A 17 -11.83 3.40 -4.12
CA ALA A 17 -12.87 3.22 -5.14
C ALA A 17 -12.85 1.80 -5.73
N ALA A 18 -11.67 1.24 -6.00
CA ALA A 18 -11.53 -0.14 -6.49
C ALA A 18 -12.08 -1.17 -5.49
N TRP A 19 -11.80 -1.00 -4.20
CA TRP A 19 -12.35 -1.83 -3.14
C TRP A 19 -13.89 -1.74 -3.10
N ILE A 20 -14.45 -0.52 -3.09
CA ILE A 20 -15.91 -0.32 -3.11
C ILE A 20 -16.52 -0.91 -4.38
N PHE A 21 -15.85 -0.80 -5.52
CA PHE A 21 -16.34 -1.35 -6.77
C PHE A 21 -16.46 -2.87 -6.71
N GLU A 22 -15.49 -3.54 -6.11
CA GLU A 22 -15.58 -4.98 -5.91
C GLU A 22 -16.70 -5.36 -4.95
N LEU A 23 -16.90 -4.62 -3.85
CA LEU A 23 -17.99 -4.88 -2.91
C LEU A 23 -19.36 -4.71 -3.58
N LEU A 24 -19.52 -3.70 -4.43
CA LEU A 24 -20.73 -3.50 -5.24
C LEU A 24 -20.91 -4.62 -6.28
N TYR A 25 -19.85 -4.98 -6.98
CA TYR A 25 -19.86 -6.04 -7.99
C TYR A 25 -20.24 -7.40 -7.40
N ARG A 26 -19.77 -7.70 -6.18
CA ARG A 26 -20.10 -8.92 -5.44
C ARG A 26 -21.46 -8.87 -4.73
N GLY A 27 -22.14 -7.72 -4.76
CA GLY A 27 -23.42 -7.51 -4.06
C GLY A 27 -23.30 -7.42 -2.53
N LEU A 28 -22.09 -7.23 -2.00
CA LEU A 28 -21.82 -7.03 -0.57
C LEU A 28 -22.25 -5.63 -0.11
N LEU A 29 -22.18 -4.65 -1.01
CA LEU A 29 -22.84 -3.35 -0.88
C LEU A 29 -23.80 -3.16 -2.05
N LYS A 30 -24.83 -2.33 -1.87
CA LYS A 30 -25.82 -2.02 -2.90
C LYS A 30 -25.65 -0.59 -3.42
N PRO A 31 -25.87 -0.32 -4.71
CA PRO A 31 -25.72 1.02 -5.29
C PRO A 31 -26.57 2.09 -4.58
N GLU A 32 -27.75 1.73 -4.10
CA GLU A 32 -28.69 2.63 -3.43
C GLU A 32 -28.16 3.10 -2.07
N GLU A 33 -27.33 2.29 -1.40
CA GLU A 33 -26.71 2.63 -0.11
C GLU A 33 -25.63 3.72 -0.24
N LEU A 34 -25.11 3.92 -1.47
CA LEU A 34 -24.05 4.88 -1.79
C LEU A 34 -24.49 5.99 -2.75
N GLY A 35 -25.71 5.93 -3.29
CA GLY A 35 -26.18 6.89 -4.30
C GLY A 35 -25.44 6.84 -5.64
N VAL A 36 -24.65 5.80 -5.92
CA VAL A 36 -23.78 5.72 -7.11
C VAL A 36 -24.52 5.32 -8.40
N GLY A 37 -25.80 4.93 -8.30
CA GLY A 37 -26.72 4.77 -9.43
C GLY A 37 -26.52 3.50 -10.27
N GLY A 38 -25.61 2.60 -9.90
CA GLY A 38 -25.44 1.31 -10.55
C GLY A 38 -24.30 0.48 -9.99
N VAL A 39 -24.17 -0.74 -10.53
CA VAL A 39 -23.07 -1.67 -10.23
C VAL A 39 -21.94 -1.46 -11.23
N PRO A 40 -20.67 -1.40 -10.80
CA PRO A 40 -19.54 -1.21 -11.71
C PRO A 40 -19.32 -2.43 -12.61
N ARG A 41 -18.72 -2.15 -13.75
CA ARG A 41 -18.22 -3.12 -14.72
C ARG A 41 -16.85 -3.60 -14.29
N PHE A 42 -16.80 -4.75 -13.62
CA PHE A 42 -15.61 -5.26 -12.95
C PHE A 42 -15.15 -6.65 -13.45
N ASP A 43 -15.46 -6.96 -14.71
CA ASP A 43 -14.99 -8.17 -15.40
C ASP A 43 -13.96 -7.79 -16.48
N HIS A 44 -12.73 -8.26 -16.32
CA HIS A 44 -11.62 -7.96 -17.22
C HIS A 44 -11.82 -8.53 -18.63
N ASN A 45 -12.46 -9.69 -18.77
CA ASN A 45 -12.70 -10.30 -20.08
C ASN A 45 -13.66 -9.45 -20.91
N ARG A 46 -14.70 -8.94 -20.26
CA ARG A 46 -15.64 -7.99 -20.88
C ARG A 46 -14.98 -6.65 -21.19
N PHE A 47 -14.14 -6.15 -20.27
CA PHE A 47 -13.44 -4.88 -20.42
C PHE A 47 -12.59 -4.82 -21.69
N TYR A 48 -11.85 -5.89 -22.02
CA TYR A 48 -11.01 -5.92 -23.23
C TYR A 48 -11.82 -5.84 -24.54
N GLY A 49 -13.07 -6.29 -24.55
CA GLY A 49 -13.94 -6.24 -25.73
C GLY A 49 -14.65 -4.90 -25.95
N ASN A 50 -14.82 -4.07 -24.92
CA ASN A 50 -15.55 -2.79 -25.01
C ASN A 50 -15.05 -1.75 -24.00
N CYS A 51 -13.73 -1.51 -23.96
CA CYS A 51 -13.11 -0.73 -22.90
C CYS A 51 -13.70 0.69 -22.74
N VAL A 52 -14.12 1.34 -23.83
CA VAL A 52 -14.67 2.70 -23.81
C VAL A 52 -15.98 2.75 -23.03
N GLU A 53 -16.94 1.88 -23.36
CA GLU A 53 -18.25 1.89 -22.70
C GLU A 53 -18.16 1.38 -21.26
N GLU A 54 -17.37 0.33 -21.02
CA GLU A 54 -17.15 -0.19 -19.66
C GLU A 54 -16.49 0.88 -18.77
N SER A 55 -15.51 1.61 -19.30
CA SER A 55 -14.88 2.74 -18.59
C SER A 55 -15.86 3.90 -18.37
N ARG A 56 -16.73 4.21 -19.34
CA ARG A 56 -17.72 5.29 -19.21
C ARG A 56 -18.68 5.01 -18.06
N VAL A 57 -19.21 3.79 -17.96
CA VAL A 57 -20.10 3.39 -16.85
C VAL A 57 -19.37 3.50 -15.51
N ASN A 58 -18.15 2.97 -15.42
CA ASN A 58 -17.34 3.03 -14.20
C ASN A 58 -16.99 4.47 -13.80
N ALA A 59 -16.71 5.34 -14.76
CA ALA A 59 -16.41 6.74 -14.51
C ALA A 59 -17.60 7.48 -13.89
N GLU A 60 -18.83 7.21 -14.33
CA GLU A 60 -20.03 7.84 -13.74
C GLU A 60 -20.27 7.38 -12.29
N ILE A 61 -20.07 6.09 -12.01
CA ILE A 61 -20.15 5.55 -10.64
C ILE A 61 -19.04 6.17 -9.77
N MET A 62 -17.81 6.25 -10.28
CA MET A 62 -16.67 6.82 -9.56
C MET A 62 -16.88 8.31 -9.25
N LYS A 63 -17.42 9.10 -10.19
CA LYS A 63 -17.72 10.53 -9.95
C LYS A 63 -18.67 10.71 -8.77
N LYS A 64 -19.77 9.94 -8.74
CA LYS A 64 -20.75 9.99 -7.65
C LYS A 64 -20.13 9.53 -6.34
N LEU A 65 -19.37 8.44 -6.35
CA LEU A 65 -18.66 7.97 -5.16
C LEU A 65 -17.69 9.02 -4.62
N THR A 66 -16.93 9.68 -5.50
CA THR A 66 -15.99 10.76 -5.14
C THR A 66 -16.70 11.90 -4.44
N TRP A 67 -17.85 12.32 -5.00
CA TRP A 67 -18.68 13.37 -4.41
C TRP A 67 -19.21 12.95 -3.04
N SER A 68 -19.85 11.79 -2.95
CA SER A 68 -20.47 11.32 -1.72
C SER A 68 -19.45 11.11 -0.60
N VAL A 69 -18.29 10.51 -0.88
CA VAL A 69 -17.22 10.34 0.11
C VAL A 69 -16.60 11.68 0.50
N GLY A 70 -16.33 12.56 -0.47
CA GLY A 70 -15.69 13.85 -0.22
C GLY A 70 -16.54 14.81 0.61
N PHE A 71 -17.86 14.77 0.47
CA PHE A 71 -18.79 15.58 1.26
C PHE A 71 -19.44 14.80 2.42
N GLY A 72 -19.13 13.52 2.60
CA GLY A 72 -19.73 12.68 3.63
C GLY A 72 -21.25 12.53 3.49
N GLU A 73 -21.76 12.45 2.25
CA GLU A 73 -23.19 12.34 1.96
C GLU A 73 -23.70 10.93 2.28
N GLY A 74 -24.31 10.81 3.46
CA GLY A 74 -24.86 9.54 3.97
C GLY A 74 -23.89 8.77 4.87
N GLU A 75 -24.44 7.88 5.70
CA GLU A 75 -23.66 7.19 6.72
C GLU A 75 -22.60 6.26 6.15
N LEU A 76 -22.92 5.55 5.06
CA LEU A 76 -21.95 4.64 4.43
C LEU A 76 -20.79 5.41 3.79
N ALA A 77 -21.04 6.58 3.18
CA ALA A 77 -19.98 7.42 2.62
C ALA A 77 -19.04 7.95 3.71
N LYS A 78 -19.57 8.34 4.88
CA LYS A 78 -18.76 8.73 6.05
C LYS A 78 -17.90 7.57 6.56
N VAL A 79 -18.44 6.35 6.61
CA VAL A 79 -17.68 5.16 6.99
C VAL A 79 -16.53 4.92 6.02
N ILE A 80 -16.77 5.00 4.71
CA ILE A 80 -15.72 4.86 3.68
C ILE A 80 -14.65 5.96 3.83
N GLY A 81 -15.06 7.19 4.16
CA GLY A 81 -14.16 8.32 4.41
C GLY A 81 -13.18 8.12 5.57
N LEU A 82 -13.36 7.11 6.42
CA LEU A 82 -12.39 6.76 7.48
C LEU A 82 -11.09 6.15 6.94
N GLY A 83 -11.08 5.73 5.67
CA GLY A 83 -10.00 4.97 5.03
C GLY A 83 -10.24 3.46 5.09
N VAL A 84 -9.66 2.73 4.15
CA VAL A 84 -10.02 1.33 3.83
C VAL A 84 -10.01 0.40 5.03
N ARG A 85 -8.96 0.42 5.87
CA ARG A 85 -8.85 -0.51 7.02
C ARG A 85 -9.91 -0.25 8.09
N ARG A 86 -10.06 1.01 8.51
CA ARG A 86 -11.11 1.40 9.49
C ARG A 86 -12.51 1.17 8.95
N ALA A 87 -12.73 1.53 7.68
CA ALA A 87 -14.00 1.32 7.01
C ALA A 87 -14.36 -0.18 6.97
N ALA A 88 -13.42 -1.04 6.57
CA ALA A 88 -13.65 -2.49 6.52
C ALA A 88 -14.10 -3.05 7.89
N LYS A 89 -13.38 -2.73 8.97
CA LYS A 89 -13.78 -3.14 10.33
C LYS A 89 -15.17 -2.66 10.71
N ARG A 90 -15.49 -1.41 10.37
CA ARG A 90 -16.82 -0.84 10.65
C ARG A 90 -17.92 -1.53 9.82
N LEU A 91 -17.61 -1.95 8.59
CA LEU A 91 -18.54 -2.68 7.75
C LEU A 91 -18.79 -4.10 8.25
N ASP A 92 -17.78 -4.79 8.80
CA ASP A 92 -17.97 -6.09 9.46
C ASP A 92 -18.98 -5.99 10.61
N GLU A 93 -18.91 -4.91 11.41
CA GLU A 93 -19.85 -4.66 12.50
C GLU A 93 -21.26 -4.32 12.02
N LEU A 94 -21.38 -3.51 10.95
CA LEU A 94 -22.66 -3.06 10.41
C LEU A 94 -23.38 -4.15 9.63
N TYR A 95 -22.61 -5.04 8.97
CA TYR A 95 -23.12 -6.00 8.01
C TYR A 95 -22.50 -7.40 8.18
N PRO A 96 -22.54 -7.98 9.39
CA PRO A 96 -21.91 -9.28 9.67
C PRO A 96 -22.45 -10.41 8.78
N ASP A 97 -23.72 -10.34 8.37
CA ASP A 97 -24.35 -11.36 7.54
C ASP A 97 -23.93 -11.32 6.06
N ARG A 98 -23.27 -10.23 5.62
CA ARG A 98 -22.85 -10.06 4.22
C ARG A 98 -21.51 -10.72 3.94
N VAL A 99 -20.69 -10.89 4.96
CA VAL A 99 -19.36 -11.50 4.88
C VAL A 99 -19.29 -12.65 5.88
N LYS A 100 -19.74 -13.84 5.46
CA LYS A 100 -19.87 -15.01 6.36
C LYS A 100 -18.52 -15.64 6.69
N GLU A 101 -17.85 -16.17 5.67
CA GLU A 101 -16.54 -16.85 5.78
C GLU A 101 -15.38 -15.93 5.34
N ALA A 102 -15.67 -14.65 5.19
CA ALA A 102 -14.73 -13.60 4.80
C ALA A 102 -15.01 -12.36 5.66
N ARG A 103 -14.17 -11.35 5.52
CA ARG A 103 -14.36 -10.02 6.12
C ARG A 103 -14.25 -8.96 5.02
N PHE A 104 -14.74 -7.76 5.29
CA PHE A 104 -14.66 -6.68 4.30
C PHE A 104 -13.20 -6.33 3.93
N GLU A 105 -12.23 -6.49 4.84
CA GLU A 105 -10.81 -6.26 4.54
C GLU A 105 -10.20 -7.31 3.61
N ASP A 106 -10.80 -8.50 3.48
CA ASP A 106 -10.25 -9.56 2.62
C ASP A 106 -10.34 -9.19 1.12
N TYR A 107 -11.16 -8.19 0.78
CA TYR A 107 -11.29 -7.61 -0.56
C TYR A 107 -10.41 -6.37 -0.79
N ALA A 108 -9.82 -5.82 0.28
CA ALA A 108 -9.09 -4.56 0.25
C ALA A 108 -7.59 -4.76 0.00
N VAL A 109 -6.91 -3.71 -0.48
CA VAL A 109 -5.44 -3.72 -0.66
C VAL A 109 -4.84 -2.60 0.16
N TYR A 110 -4.09 -2.92 1.21
CA TYR A 110 -3.41 -1.94 2.07
C TYR A 110 -2.29 -2.61 2.88
N VAL A 111 -1.38 -1.79 3.41
CA VAL A 111 -0.38 -2.22 4.41
C VAL A 111 -0.83 -1.74 5.80
N PRO A 112 -1.02 -2.65 6.78
CA PRO A 112 -1.48 -2.30 8.12
C PRO A 112 -0.33 -1.82 9.03
N MET A 113 -0.59 -0.77 9.80
CA MET A 113 0.30 -0.21 10.82
C MET A 113 -0.49 0.03 12.12
N GLY A 114 0.06 -0.36 13.27
CA GLY A 114 -0.59 -0.16 14.57
C GLY A 114 -1.98 -0.78 14.68
N ALA A 115 -2.80 -0.18 15.53
CA ALA A 115 -4.15 -0.67 15.81
C ALA A 115 -5.09 -0.58 14.60
N ASP A 116 -5.10 0.56 13.91
CA ASP A 116 -6.07 0.88 12.85
C ASP A 116 -5.47 1.65 11.66
N GLY A 117 -4.17 1.96 11.69
CA GLY A 117 -3.47 2.65 10.63
C GLY A 117 -3.35 1.79 9.37
N SER A 118 -3.44 2.42 8.21
CA SER A 118 -3.22 1.76 6.93
C SER A 118 -2.65 2.72 5.91
N MET A 119 -1.95 2.18 4.92
CA MET A 119 -1.50 2.93 3.77
C MET A 119 -1.77 2.14 2.49
N THR A 120 -2.28 2.81 1.45
CA THR A 120 -2.32 2.23 0.11
C THR A 120 -0.90 2.09 -0.44
N PRO A 121 -0.50 0.88 -0.89
CA PRO A 121 0.77 0.68 -1.58
C PRO A 121 0.87 1.59 -2.81
N ALA A 122 2.07 2.08 -3.13
CA ALA A 122 2.27 2.76 -4.40
C ALA A 122 1.85 1.84 -5.57
N MET A 123 1.18 2.37 -6.60
CA MET A 123 0.59 1.60 -7.72
C MET A 123 1.63 0.98 -8.67
N TYR A 124 2.56 0.18 -8.14
CA TYR A 124 3.48 -0.64 -8.90
C TYR A 124 3.24 -2.10 -8.58
N TRP A 125 3.42 -2.97 -9.58
CA TRP A 125 3.40 -4.43 -9.42
C TRP A 125 4.68 -4.95 -8.72
N GLY A 126 5.20 -4.21 -7.75
CA GLY A 126 6.40 -4.54 -6.99
C GLY A 126 6.04 -5.03 -5.61
N ALA A 127 6.50 -6.24 -5.25
CA ALA A 127 6.19 -6.87 -3.97
C ALA A 127 6.69 -6.04 -2.76
N GLY A 128 7.75 -5.25 -2.93
CA GLY A 128 8.27 -4.37 -1.88
C GLY A 128 7.29 -3.28 -1.44
N ASN A 129 6.31 -2.88 -2.26
CA ASN A 129 5.30 -1.88 -1.85
C ASN A 129 4.35 -2.37 -0.75
N TYR A 130 4.29 -3.69 -0.55
CA TYR A 130 3.48 -4.32 0.48
C TYR A 130 4.29 -4.66 1.72
N MET A 131 5.62 -4.53 1.66
CA MET A 131 6.48 -4.89 2.78
C MET A 131 6.33 -3.90 3.94
N PRO A 132 6.46 -4.36 5.19
CA PRO A 132 6.42 -3.49 6.36
C PRO A 132 7.66 -2.59 6.39
N MET A 133 7.48 -1.30 6.11
CA MET A 133 8.54 -0.29 6.14
C MET A 133 8.23 0.77 7.20
N PRO A 134 9.24 1.48 7.76
CA PRO A 134 9.00 2.56 8.73
C PRO A 134 8.17 3.71 8.13
N VAL A 135 8.23 3.89 6.81
CA VAL A 135 7.40 4.83 6.07
C VAL A 135 6.86 4.13 4.84
N VAL A 136 5.57 3.82 4.85
CA VAL A 136 4.86 3.15 3.75
C VAL A 136 4.17 4.19 2.85
N GLY A 137 3.83 3.82 1.61
CA GLY A 137 3.13 4.70 0.65
C GLY A 137 4.05 5.68 -0.08
N LYS A 138 5.34 5.69 0.26
CA LYS A 138 6.40 6.37 -0.49
C LYS A 138 7.24 5.37 -1.29
N TYR A 139 8.12 5.90 -2.13
CA TYR A 139 9.16 5.15 -2.83
C TYR A 139 10.28 4.63 -1.90
N LEU A 140 10.11 4.65 -0.58
CA LEU A 140 11.07 4.19 0.42
C LEU A 140 11.05 2.66 0.57
N THR A 141 11.04 1.93 -0.55
CA THR A 141 11.02 0.46 -0.61
C THR A 141 11.48 0.00 -2.00
N GLU A 142 11.61 -1.31 -2.19
CA GLU A 142 11.84 -1.92 -3.51
C GLU A 142 10.54 -1.90 -4.33
N TYR A 143 10.38 -0.91 -5.21
CA TYR A 143 9.21 -0.73 -6.06
C TYR A 143 9.38 -1.32 -7.48
N GLY A 144 10.49 -2.02 -7.75
CA GLY A 144 10.73 -2.74 -8.99
C GLY A 144 9.87 -4.00 -9.16
N TRP A 145 9.85 -4.54 -10.38
CA TRP A 145 9.06 -5.72 -10.74
C TRP A 145 9.83 -6.98 -10.36
N VAL A 146 9.98 -7.19 -9.05
CA VAL A 146 10.79 -8.27 -8.49
C VAL A 146 10.08 -8.92 -7.31
N PHE A 147 10.37 -10.21 -7.14
CA PHE A 147 10.19 -10.94 -5.89
C PHE A 147 11.55 -11.52 -5.49
N ALA A 148 11.75 -11.76 -4.20
CA ALA A 148 12.98 -12.34 -3.68
C ALA A 148 12.67 -13.10 -2.39
N GLU A 149 13.64 -13.86 -1.88
CA GLU A 149 13.59 -14.35 -0.51
C GLU A 149 13.46 -13.16 0.47
N PRO A 150 12.80 -13.34 1.63
CA PRO A 150 12.52 -12.26 2.57
C PRO A 150 13.75 -11.42 2.97
N GLU A 151 14.88 -12.09 3.22
CA GLU A 151 16.13 -11.45 3.65
C GLU A 151 16.72 -10.56 2.53
N ASP A 152 16.72 -11.05 1.29
CA ASP A 152 17.16 -10.30 0.12
C ASP A 152 16.20 -9.14 -0.20
N MET A 153 14.91 -9.36 -0.04
CA MET A 153 13.89 -8.32 -0.21
C MET A 153 14.08 -7.21 0.83
N ALA A 154 14.34 -7.55 2.09
CA ALA A 154 14.62 -6.59 3.16
C ALA A 154 15.85 -5.73 2.85
N LYS A 155 16.93 -6.37 2.36
CA LYS A 155 18.14 -5.67 1.93
C LYS A 155 17.85 -4.68 0.79
N ARG A 156 17.17 -5.12 -0.26
CA ARG A 156 16.81 -4.28 -1.41
C ARG A 156 15.93 -3.10 -1.00
N ALA A 157 14.92 -3.36 -0.17
CA ALA A 157 14.03 -2.32 0.34
C ALA A 157 14.78 -1.28 1.17
N LEU A 158 15.67 -1.71 2.07
CA LEU A 158 16.50 -0.81 2.88
C LEU A 158 17.46 0.01 2.01
N ASP A 159 18.22 -0.63 1.13
CA ASP A 159 19.18 0.05 0.24
C ASP A 159 18.47 1.11 -0.61
N ARG A 160 17.28 0.78 -1.12
CA ARG A 160 16.48 1.72 -1.91
C ARG A 160 15.93 2.87 -1.07
N ALA A 161 15.44 2.60 0.14
CA ALA A 161 14.95 3.62 1.06
C ALA A 161 16.05 4.63 1.43
N VAL A 162 17.25 4.14 1.75
CA VAL A 162 18.43 5.00 2.04
C VAL A 162 18.72 5.93 0.88
N LYS A 163 18.70 5.43 -0.36
CA LYS A 163 19.00 6.23 -1.54
C LYS A 163 17.88 7.18 -1.95
N GLU A 164 16.60 6.81 -1.81
CA GLU A 164 15.49 7.74 -2.06
C GLU A 164 15.46 8.89 -1.05
N LEU A 165 15.90 8.67 0.20
CA LEU A 165 16.07 9.75 1.18
C LEU A 165 17.10 10.81 0.77
N TYR A 166 18.01 10.54 -0.18
CA TYR A 166 18.87 11.60 -0.74
C TYR A 166 18.03 12.72 -1.34
N SER A 167 17.00 12.34 -2.10
CA SER A 167 16.09 13.25 -2.78
C SER A 167 15.18 13.96 -1.78
N ASP A 168 14.51 13.18 -0.91
CA ASP A 168 13.55 13.71 0.08
C ASP A 168 14.21 14.69 1.06
N ASN A 169 15.39 14.36 1.61
CA ASN A 169 16.05 15.21 2.61
C ASN A 169 16.69 16.46 2.00
N THR A 170 17.06 16.43 0.72
CA THR A 170 17.70 17.58 0.05
C THR A 170 16.70 18.43 -0.75
N GLY A 171 15.42 18.03 -0.79
CA GLY A 171 14.40 18.70 -1.61
C GLY A 171 14.65 18.55 -3.12
N MET A 172 15.45 17.58 -3.54
CA MET A 172 15.69 17.32 -4.96
C MET A 172 14.55 16.47 -5.51
N CYS A 173 14.00 16.87 -6.67
CA CYS A 173 12.97 16.06 -7.31
C CYS A 173 13.49 14.65 -7.64
N ARG A 174 12.76 13.60 -7.25
CA ARG A 174 13.16 12.19 -7.44
C ARG A 174 13.46 11.83 -8.90
N PHE A 175 12.90 12.55 -9.87
CA PHE A 175 13.19 12.30 -11.30
C PHE A 175 14.64 12.60 -11.67
N HIS A 176 15.39 13.26 -10.79
CA HIS A 176 16.82 13.51 -10.93
C HIS A 176 17.71 12.46 -10.24
N ARG A 177 17.14 11.46 -9.56
CA ARG A 177 17.91 10.49 -8.75
C ARG A 177 19.09 9.85 -9.46
N GLY A 178 18.97 9.57 -10.77
CA GLY A 178 20.03 8.91 -11.54
C GLY A 178 21.36 9.68 -11.59
N TRP A 179 21.31 11.01 -11.67
CA TRP A 179 22.50 11.86 -11.55
C TRP A 179 22.65 12.46 -10.15
N GLY A 180 21.53 12.78 -9.50
CA GLY A 180 21.50 13.41 -8.20
C GLY A 180 22.18 12.57 -7.12
N GLU A 181 21.91 11.26 -7.06
CA GLU A 181 22.57 10.35 -6.10
C GLU A 181 24.11 10.38 -6.21
N LYS A 182 24.66 10.73 -7.38
CA LYS A 182 26.12 10.81 -7.62
C LYS A 182 26.74 12.15 -7.23
N HIS A 183 25.92 13.20 -7.12
CA HIS A 183 26.41 14.58 -7.03
C HIS A 183 25.93 15.32 -5.78
N LEU A 184 24.84 14.88 -5.14
CA LEU A 184 24.23 15.58 -4.01
C LEU A 184 25.19 15.78 -2.83
N ALA A 185 26.01 14.78 -2.49
CA ALA A 185 27.04 14.91 -1.43
C ALA A 185 27.95 16.12 -1.68
N LYS A 186 28.48 16.22 -2.90
CA LYS A 186 29.33 17.33 -3.30
C LYS A 186 28.57 18.65 -3.32
N LEU A 187 27.33 18.66 -3.84
CA LEU A 187 26.52 19.89 -3.90
C LEU A 187 26.22 20.45 -2.50
N VAL A 188 25.90 19.59 -1.53
CA VAL A 188 25.68 20.01 -0.13
C VAL A 188 26.99 20.47 0.51
N GLU A 189 28.09 19.78 0.28
CA GLU A 189 29.40 20.19 0.78
C GLU A 189 29.81 21.57 0.25
N GLU A 190 29.66 21.82 -1.05
CA GLU A 190 29.97 23.13 -1.67
C GLU A 190 29.03 24.23 -1.18
N ALA A 191 27.74 23.92 -0.94
CA ALA A 191 26.76 24.88 -0.49
C ALA A 191 26.89 25.26 1.00
N TYR A 192 27.24 24.29 1.85
CA TYR A 192 27.24 24.45 3.31
C TYR A 192 28.63 24.39 3.95
N GLY A 193 29.68 24.05 3.20
CA GLY A 193 31.06 23.96 3.67
C GLY A 193 31.32 22.78 4.63
N VAL A 194 30.44 21.76 4.63
CA VAL A 194 30.53 20.61 5.54
C VAL A 194 30.43 19.30 4.75
N PRO A 195 31.40 18.37 4.88
CA PRO A 195 31.30 17.05 4.26
C PRO A 195 30.07 16.31 4.80
N PHE A 196 29.33 15.64 3.91
CA PHE A 196 28.08 14.99 4.29
C PHE A 196 28.00 13.54 3.78
N ASP A 197 27.99 12.59 4.73
CA ASP A 197 27.74 11.18 4.45
C ASP A 197 26.23 10.88 4.50
N TYR A 198 25.61 10.92 3.32
CA TYR A 198 24.20 10.62 3.15
C TYR A 198 23.80 9.21 3.57
N ASP A 199 24.64 8.19 3.34
CA ASP A 199 24.24 6.80 3.61
C ASP A 199 24.12 6.58 5.12
N SER A 200 25.11 7.06 5.88
CA SER A 200 25.07 7.01 7.35
C SER A 200 23.94 7.86 7.91
N HIS A 201 23.76 9.09 7.39
CA HIS A 201 22.69 9.99 7.82
C HIS A 201 21.30 9.42 7.55
N ASN A 202 21.05 8.91 6.35
CA ASN A 202 19.73 8.41 5.97
C ASN A 202 19.39 7.09 6.70
N LYS A 203 20.38 6.23 6.99
CA LYS A 203 20.19 5.07 7.88
C LYS A 203 19.80 5.50 9.29
N GLU A 204 20.43 6.55 9.83
CA GLU A 204 20.05 7.13 11.12
C GLU A 204 18.62 7.68 11.10
N VAL A 205 18.22 8.37 10.03
CA VAL A 205 16.84 8.85 9.85
C VAL A 205 15.84 7.69 9.84
N LEU A 206 16.12 6.60 9.12
CA LEU A 206 15.27 5.41 9.12
C LEU A 206 15.19 4.76 10.51
N ARG A 207 16.29 4.71 11.27
CA ARG A 207 16.26 4.24 12.68
C ARG A 207 15.34 5.10 13.54
N LYS A 208 15.40 6.42 13.39
CA LYS A 208 14.52 7.35 14.10
C LYS A 208 13.05 7.16 13.74
N PHE A 209 12.72 6.80 12.49
CA PHE A 209 11.35 6.43 12.13
C PHE A 209 10.89 5.17 12.85
N VAL A 210 11.70 4.11 12.91
CA VAL A 210 11.36 2.90 13.69
C VAL A 210 11.17 3.22 15.18
N GLU A 211 12.04 4.04 15.76
CA GLU A 211 11.89 4.50 17.14
C GLU A 211 10.62 5.33 17.35
N TYR A 212 10.23 6.14 16.36
CA TYR A 212 9.01 6.91 16.38
C TYR A 212 7.78 5.98 16.31
N ASP A 213 7.77 5.00 15.41
CA ASP A 213 6.70 3.99 15.31
C ASP A 213 6.46 3.30 16.66
N ASN A 214 7.55 2.94 17.34
CA ASN A 214 7.50 2.35 18.69
C ASN A 214 6.89 3.29 19.74
N LYS A 215 7.25 4.58 19.71
CA LYS A 215 6.71 5.58 20.64
C LYS A 215 5.24 5.89 20.35
N ALA A 216 4.87 5.90 19.08
CA ALA A 216 3.49 6.13 18.64
C ALA A 216 2.59 4.92 18.91
N GLY A 217 3.15 3.71 19.06
CA GLY A 217 2.39 2.47 19.10
C GLY A 217 1.85 2.05 17.73
N TYR A 218 2.43 2.57 16.65
CA TYR A 218 2.05 2.28 15.26
C TYR A 218 3.15 1.50 14.55
N THR A 219 3.54 0.37 15.13
CA THR A 219 4.49 -0.57 14.53
C THR A 219 3.85 -1.36 13.39
N PRO A 220 4.62 -1.92 12.46
CA PRO A 220 4.08 -2.76 11.40
C PRO A 220 3.24 -3.93 11.91
N ARG A 221 2.24 -4.31 11.12
CA ARG A 221 1.39 -5.47 11.39
C ARG A 221 1.45 -6.44 10.21
N PHE A 222 1.20 -7.71 10.51
CA PHE A 222 1.03 -8.72 9.46
C PHE A 222 -0.13 -8.35 8.53
N TRP A 223 -0.04 -8.73 7.26
CA TRP A 223 -1.08 -8.49 6.26
C TRP A 223 -2.42 -9.09 6.68
N GLU A 224 -3.40 -8.23 6.95
CA GLU A 224 -4.72 -8.64 7.40
C GLU A 224 -5.65 -9.06 6.25
N SER A 225 -5.35 -8.58 5.03
CA SER A 225 -6.14 -8.82 3.82
C SER A 225 -5.68 -10.08 3.09
N ALA A 226 -6.62 -10.99 2.84
CA ALA A 226 -6.41 -12.15 1.97
C ALA A 226 -5.98 -11.75 0.54
N LYS A 227 -6.46 -10.61 0.03
CA LYS A 227 -6.08 -10.10 -1.29
C LYS A 227 -4.62 -9.69 -1.37
N VAL A 228 -4.08 -9.05 -0.33
CA VAL A 228 -2.64 -8.70 -0.29
C VAL A 228 -1.79 -9.97 -0.28
N VAL A 229 -2.18 -10.97 0.51
CA VAL A 229 -1.50 -12.28 0.54
C VAL A 229 -1.55 -12.96 -0.83
N GLY A 230 -2.71 -12.97 -1.49
CA GLY A 230 -2.87 -13.54 -2.82
C GLY A 230 -2.07 -12.81 -3.90
N LEU A 231 -1.96 -11.48 -3.81
CA LEU A 231 -1.14 -10.66 -4.70
C LEU A 231 0.34 -11.00 -4.54
N LEU A 232 0.84 -11.07 -3.31
CA LEU A 232 2.24 -11.45 -3.04
C LEU A 232 2.56 -12.87 -3.50
N ALA A 233 1.64 -13.82 -3.31
CA ALA A 233 1.80 -15.18 -3.83
C ALA A 233 1.85 -15.19 -5.37
N SER A 234 0.99 -14.40 -6.01
CA SER A 234 0.97 -14.28 -7.48
C SER A 234 2.26 -13.67 -8.01
N ALA A 235 2.77 -12.61 -7.36
CA ALA A 235 4.05 -12.00 -7.67
C ALA A 235 5.22 -12.99 -7.48
N ALA A 236 5.21 -13.80 -6.41
CA ALA A 236 6.21 -14.84 -6.20
C ALA A 236 6.26 -15.82 -7.38
N ARG A 237 5.11 -16.32 -7.83
CA ARG A 237 5.04 -17.22 -8.99
C ARG A 237 5.55 -16.54 -10.27
N GLU A 238 5.10 -15.32 -10.53
CA GLU A 238 5.44 -14.57 -11.74
C GLU A 238 6.94 -14.28 -11.84
N PHE A 239 7.58 -13.94 -10.73
CA PHE A 239 8.99 -13.54 -10.67
C PHE A 239 9.96 -14.68 -10.30
N GLY A 240 9.54 -15.94 -10.48
CA GLY A 240 10.45 -17.10 -10.40
C GLY A 240 10.63 -17.72 -9.02
N PHE A 241 9.70 -17.49 -8.10
CA PHE A 241 9.66 -18.07 -6.75
C PHE A 241 8.38 -18.91 -6.53
N PRO A 242 8.10 -19.93 -7.37
CA PRO A 242 6.85 -20.69 -7.32
C PRO A 242 6.65 -21.45 -6.01
N ALA A 243 7.73 -21.82 -5.31
CA ALA A 243 7.64 -22.48 -4.00
C ALA A 243 6.83 -21.65 -2.99
N TRP A 244 7.00 -20.32 -2.98
CA TRP A 244 6.22 -19.44 -2.10
C TRP A 244 4.74 -19.41 -2.49
N PHE A 245 4.43 -19.41 -3.78
CA PHE A 245 3.05 -19.52 -4.26
C PHE A 245 2.41 -20.83 -3.80
N GLU A 246 3.07 -21.97 -4.03
CA GLU A 246 2.60 -23.30 -3.65
C GLU A 246 2.39 -23.43 -2.14
N ARG A 247 3.32 -22.88 -1.35
CA ARG A 247 3.19 -22.82 0.11
C ARG A 247 2.00 -22.00 0.54
N VAL A 248 1.76 -20.83 -0.04
CA VAL A 248 0.56 -20.03 0.29
C VAL A 248 -0.72 -20.77 -0.11
N GLN A 249 -0.75 -21.50 -1.23
CA GLN A 249 -1.93 -22.32 -1.59
C GLN A 249 -2.19 -23.46 -0.60
N LYS A 250 -1.13 -24.05 -0.03
CA LYS A 250 -1.23 -25.21 0.88
C LYS A 250 -1.42 -24.82 2.36
N GLU A 251 -0.67 -23.82 2.82
CA GLU A 251 -0.53 -23.41 4.21
C GLU A 251 -1.32 -22.11 4.51
N GLY A 252 -1.84 -21.43 3.48
CA GLY A 252 -2.61 -20.20 3.64
C GLY A 252 -1.79 -19.05 4.22
N ALA A 253 -2.37 -18.36 5.20
CA ALA A 253 -1.77 -17.19 5.84
C ALA A 253 -0.47 -17.50 6.60
N GLU A 254 -0.22 -18.74 7.01
CA GLU A 254 0.97 -19.11 7.78
C GLU A 254 2.25 -18.99 6.94
N ALA A 255 2.25 -19.43 5.68
CA ALA A 255 3.39 -19.23 4.78
C ALA A 255 3.68 -17.74 4.56
N ALA A 256 2.63 -16.94 4.36
CA ALA A 256 2.79 -15.49 4.22
C ALA A 256 3.32 -14.84 5.52
N ARG A 257 2.87 -15.32 6.69
CA ARG A 257 3.34 -14.85 8.00
C ARG A 257 4.81 -15.17 8.21
N GLU A 258 5.28 -16.35 7.81
CA GLU A 258 6.70 -16.68 7.83
C GLU A 258 7.51 -15.70 6.98
N TYR A 259 7.09 -15.46 5.73
CA TYR A 259 7.76 -14.50 4.84
C TYR A 259 7.86 -13.13 5.50
N TRP A 260 6.73 -12.62 6.01
CA TRP A 260 6.65 -11.31 6.67
C TRP A 260 7.58 -11.23 7.87
N GLN A 261 7.58 -12.24 8.74
CA GLN A 261 8.43 -12.26 9.93
C GLN A 261 9.92 -12.33 9.59
N ARG A 262 10.29 -13.11 8.58
CA ARG A 262 11.67 -13.19 8.08
C ARG A 262 12.12 -11.85 7.51
N PHE A 263 11.29 -11.20 6.71
CA PHE A 263 11.55 -9.86 6.19
C PHE A 263 11.78 -8.86 7.33
N VAL A 264 10.87 -8.81 8.31
CA VAL A 264 10.97 -7.85 9.43
C VAL A 264 12.25 -8.08 10.22
N ARG A 265 12.57 -9.33 10.60
CA ARG A 265 13.81 -9.64 11.31
C ARG A 265 15.05 -9.20 10.54
N ALA A 266 15.11 -9.51 9.25
CA ALA A 266 16.23 -9.12 8.40
C ALA A 266 16.36 -7.59 8.31
N PHE A 267 15.24 -6.87 8.15
CA PHE A 267 15.23 -5.41 8.12
C PHE A 267 15.74 -4.81 9.44
N GLU A 268 15.25 -5.32 10.57
CA GLU A 268 15.68 -4.90 11.91
C GLU A 268 17.18 -5.13 12.15
N GLU A 269 17.70 -6.29 11.74
CA GLU A 269 19.12 -6.63 11.83
C GLU A 269 19.97 -5.70 10.96
N LEU A 270 19.59 -5.51 9.70
CA LEU A 270 20.30 -4.65 8.75
C LEU A 270 20.33 -3.18 9.19
N LEU A 271 19.24 -2.69 9.79
CA LEU A 271 19.13 -1.32 10.27
C LEU A 271 19.61 -1.16 11.72
N SER A 272 19.85 -2.25 12.44
CA SER A 272 20.25 -2.30 13.85
C SER A 272 19.27 -1.59 14.79
N VAL A 273 17.97 -1.79 14.55
CA VAL A 273 16.87 -1.25 15.38
C VAL A 273 15.68 -2.22 15.31
N LYS A 274 14.88 -2.32 16.37
CA LYS A 274 13.73 -3.23 16.44
C LYS A 274 12.41 -2.49 16.59
N TRP A 275 11.36 -2.96 15.92
CA TRP A 275 10.00 -2.62 16.26
C TRP A 275 9.55 -3.38 17.52
N LYS A 276 8.74 -2.74 18.35
CA LYS A 276 8.13 -3.29 19.58
C LYS A 276 6.71 -3.76 19.26
N MET A 277 6.62 -4.86 18.53
CA MET A 277 5.37 -5.45 18.04
C MET A 277 4.73 -6.41 19.04
#